data_AF-A0A7X7PBD7-F1
#
_entry.id   AF-A0A7X7PBD7-F1
#
_cell.length_a   1.000
_cell.length_b   1.000
_cell.length_c   1.000
_cell.angle_alpha   90.00
_cell.angle_beta   90.00
_cell.angle_gamma   90.00
#
_symmetry.space_group_name_H-M   'P 1'
#
loop_
_entity.id
_entity.type
_entity.pdbx_description
1 polymer ?
#
loop_
_entity_poly.entity_id
_entity_poly.type
_entity_poly.pdbx_seq_one_letter_code
_entity_poly.pdbx_strand_id
1 'polypeptide(L)'
;RIKTSHPLITGYRLAMLLWPESENWPDEGEINFPEGPLTGPIYGFHHYAEKGASPNSQSLSDVDPSDYRDWRVVTIEWTPNVVRFLLDDKVLLEETYGIPSTPMRWQLQLESSLYPAIGGGNFYVDWVTVHAWDGA
;
A
#
# COMPACT_ATOMS: atom_id res chain seq x y z
N ARG A 1 -12.31 -3.94 -2.22
CA ARG A 1 -11.91 -4.92 -1.16
C ARG A 1 -11.16 -6.10 -1.75
N ILE A 2 -10.25 -6.70 -0.98
CA ILE A 2 -9.30 -7.74 -1.41
C ILE A 2 -9.34 -8.99 -0.51
N LYS A 3 -8.95 -10.15 -1.03
CA LYS A 3 -8.91 -11.42 -0.28
C LYS A 3 -7.98 -12.44 -0.94
N THR A 4 -7.38 -13.35 -0.17
CA THR A 4 -6.71 -14.56 -0.66
C THR A 4 -7.62 -15.79 -0.56
N SER A 5 -7.43 -16.77 -1.45
CA SER A 5 -8.21 -18.01 -1.43
C SER A 5 -8.03 -18.85 -0.16
N HIS A 6 -6.86 -18.75 0.49
CA HIS A 6 -6.54 -19.41 1.77
C HIS A 6 -5.30 -18.73 2.41
N PRO A 7 -5.04 -18.90 3.72
CA PRO A 7 -4.00 -18.15 4.44
C PRO A 7 -2.56 -18.66 4.22
N LEU A 8 -2.35 -19.63 3.32
CA LEU A 8 -1.06 -20.32 3.14
C LEU A 8 -0.47 -20.10 1.74
N ILE A 9 -0.74 -18.93 1.12
CA ILE A 9 -0.13 -18.55 -0.16
C ILE A 9 1.25 -17.95 0.14
N THR A 10 2.23 -18.80 0.43
CA THR A 10 3.60 -18.37 0.75
C THR A 10 4.39 -18.07 -0.51
N GLY A 11 5.51 -17.34 -0.36
CA GLY A 11 6.41 -17.08 -1.49
C GLY A 11 5.97 -15.95 -2.41
N TYR A 12 4.89 -15.23 -2.07
CA TYR A 12 4.36 -14.10 -2.84
C TYR A 12 4.18 -12.86 -1.96
N ARG A 13 4.35 -11.67 -2.54
CA ARG A 13 4.13 -10.38 -1.91
C ARG A 13 3.14 -9.54 -2.70
N LEU A 14 2.46 -8.67 -1.98
CA LEU A 14 1.54 -7.65 -2.47
C LEU A 14 2.17 -6.29 -2.23
N ALA A 15 2.08 -5.42 -3.22
CA ALA A 15 2.25 -3.99 -3.06
C ALA A 15 1.17 -3.29 -3.92
N MET A 16 0.13 -2.76 -3.27
CA MET A 16 -0.75 -1.79 -3.93
C MET A 16 -0.19 -0.41 -3.65
N LEU A 17 -0.02 0.38 -4.69
CA LEU A 17 0.76 1.60 -4.55
C LEU A 17 0.28 2.74 -5.43
N LEU A 18 0.58 3.95 -4.96
CA LEU A 18 0.62 5.15 -5.77
C LEU A 18 2.09 5.44 -6.11
N TRP A 19 2.40 5.55 -7.40
CA TRP A 19 3.74 5.84 -7.92
C TRP A 19 3.75 7.12 -8.74
N PRO A 20 4.80 7.96 -8.66
CA PRO A 20 4.88 9.21 -9.41
C PRO A 20 4.81 8.98 -10.91
N GLU A 21 3.84 9.61 -11.58
CA GLU A 21 3.66 9.46 -13.03
C GLU A 21 4.89 9.94 -13.83
N SER A 22 5.66 10.86 -13.25
CA SER A 22 6.91 11.39 -13.80
C SER A 22 8.07 10.39 -13.78
N GLU A 23 7.95 9.28 -13.04
CA GLU A 23 9.03 8.34 -12.71
C GLU A 23 10.19 8.94 -11.88
N ASN A 24 10.02 10.15 -11.33
CA ASN A 24 11.04 10.82 -10.53
C ASN A 24 11.04 10.32 -9.07
N TRP A 25 11.45 9.08 -8.90
CA TRP A 25 11.59 8.45 -7.59
C TRP A 25 13.06 8.48 -7.12
N PRO A 26 13.35 8.70 -5.82
CA PRO A 26 12.40 8.82 -4.70
C PRO A 26 11.91 10.25 -4.40
N ASP A 27 12.41 11.27 -5.09
CA ASP A 27 12.14 12.68 -4.74
C ASP A 27 10.65 13.07 -4.78
N GLU A 28 9.83 12.41 -5.60
CA GLU A 28 8.38 12.63 -5.67
C GLU A 28 7.55 11.66 -4.81
N GLY A 29 8.22 10.84 -4.00
CA GLY A 29 7.58 9.93 -3.04
C GLY A 29 6.94 8.69 -3.67
N GLU A 30 6.34 7.88 -2.83
CA GLU A 30 5.63 6.63 -3.16
C GLU A 30 4.74 6.26 -1.98
N ILE A 31 3.51 5.81 -2.24
CA ILE A 31 2.55 5.46 -1.19
C ILE A 31 2.14 4.01 -1.36
N ASN A 32 2.62 3.12 -0.50
CA ASN A 32 2.40 1.68 -0.54
C ASN A 32 1.42 1.24 0.54
N PHE A 33 0.19 0.87 0.17
CA PHE A 33 -0.75 0.27 1.10
C PHE A 33 -1.88 -0.54 0.41
N PRO A 34 -2.04 -1.83 0.74
CA PRO A 34 -1.23 -2.60 1.65
C PRO A 34 0.04 -3.13 0.97
N GLU A 35 1.08 -3.33 1.76
CA GLU A 35 2.33 -3.96 1.35
C GLU A 35 2.68 -5.14 2.27
N GLY A 36 3.30 -6.18 1.71
CA GLY A 36 3.88 -7.28 2.47
C GLY A 36 3.56 -8.66 1.92
N PRO A 37 3.82 -9.73 2.68
CA PRO A 37 3.51 -11.10 2.26
C PRO A 37 1.99 -11.32 2.12
N LEU A 38 1.57 -12.16 1.17
CA LEU A 38 0.14 -12.54 1.01
C LEU A 38 -0.43 -13.34 2.19
N THR A 39 0.43 -13.81 3.10
CA THR A 39 0.03 -14.47 4.35
C THR A 39 -0.19 -13.49 5.51
N GLY A 40 0.02 -12.20 5.29
CA GLY A 40 0.13 -11.23 6.37
C GLY A 40 1.44 -11.37 7.16
N PRO A 41 1.72 -10.46 8.11
CA PRO A 41 0.85 -9.35 8.51
C PRO A 41 0.81 -8.21 7.47
N ILE A 42 -0.10 -7.26 7.65
CA ILE A 42 -0.34 -6.15 6.70
C ILE A 42 0.47 -4.93 7.14
N TYR A 43 1.24 -4.37 6.20
CA TYR A 43 2.03 -3.15 6.39
C TYR A 43 1.58 -2.06 5.41
N GLY A 44 1.98 -0.83 5.70
CA GLY A 44 1.96 0.28 4.75
C GLY A 44 3.22 1.13 4.89
N PHE A 45 3.72 1.63 3.77
CA PHE A 45 4.91 2.47 3.70
C PHE A 45 4.58 3.75 2.95
N HIS A 46 4.89 4.89 3.57
CA HIS A 46 4.79 6.20 2.94
C HIS A 46 6.20 6.73 2.72
N HIS A 47 6.69 6.64 1.49
CA HIS A 47 7.98 7.21 1.10
C HIS A 47 7.78 8.70 0.82
N TYR A 48 8.55 9.52 1.55
CA TYR A 48 8.40 10.97 1.54
C TYR A 48 8.73 11.56 0.17
N ALA A 49 7.87 12.44 -0.32
CA ALA A 49 8.16 13.35 -1.40
C ALA A 49 8.96 14.55 -0.86
N GLU A 50 10.28 14.46 -0.93
CA GLU A 50 11.20 15.51 -0.51
C GLU A 50 12.47 15.52 -1.37
N LYS A 51 13.08 16.69 -1.52
CA LYS A 51 14.31 16.80 -2.30
C LYS A 51 15.46 16.04 -1.62
N GLY A 52 16.11 15.14 -2.35
CA GLY A 52 17.20 14.34 -1.83
C GLY A 52 16.72 13.19 -0.95
N ALA A 53 15.45 12.78 -1.12
CA ALA A 53 14.93 11.59 -0.50
C ALA A 53 15.81 10.38 -0.83
N SER A 54 15.82 9.41 0.08
CA SER A 54 16.38 8.09 -0.19
C SER A 54 15.24 7.06 -0.23
N PRO A 55 15.49 5.84 -0.72
CA PRO A 55 14.53 4.74 -0.60
C PRO A 55 13.97 4.52 0.81
N ASN A 56 14.72 4.91 1.84
CA ASN A 56 14.35 4.76 3.25
C ASN A 56 13.84 6.05 3.91
N SER A 57 13.69 7.14 3.16
CA SER A 57 12.99 8.36 3.63
C SER A 57 11.50 8.04 3.71
N GLN A 58 11.05 7.41 4.80
CA GLN A 58 9.68 6.89 4.88
C GLN A 58 9.14 6.81 6.31
N SER A 59 7.81 6.76 6.39
CA SER A 59 7.04 6.33 7.57
C SER A 59 6.48 4.94 7.35
N LEU A 60 6.50 4.11 8.40
CA LEU A 60 5.88 2.79 8.45
C LEU A 60 4.57 2.88 9.23
N SER A 61 3.51 2.24 8.73
CA SER A 61 2.24 2.12 9.45
C SER A 61 2.37 1.26 10.71
N ASP A 62 1.41 1.39 11.62
CA ASP A 62 1.16 0.34 12.60
C ASP A 62 0.92 -1.00 11.89
N VAL A 63 1.40 -2.07 12.50
CA VAL A 63 1.26 -3.43 11.95
C VAL A 63 -0.07 -4.00 12.39
N ASP A 64 -0.91 -4.39 11.43
CA ASP A 64 -2.09 -5.18 11.73
C ASP A 64 -1.77 -6.68 11.57
N PRO A 65 -1.96 -7.49 12.63
CA PRO A 65 -1.63 -8.91 12.60
C PRO A 65 -2.62 -9.76 11.79
N SER A 66 -3.67 -9.14 11.23
CA SER A 66 -4.59 -9.84 10.34
C SER A 66 -3.93 -10.26 9.03
N ASP A 67 -4.58 -11.24 8.39
CA ASP A 67 -4.24 -11.69 7.05
C ASP A 67 -5.32 -11.28 6.04
N TYR A 68 -5.13 -11.73 4.80
CA TYR A 68 -6.07 -11.51 3.70
C TYR A 68 -7.11 -12.64 3.54
N ARG A 69 -7.28 -13.56 4.49
CA ARG A 69 -8.19 -14.72 4.31
C ARG A 69 -9.65 -14.30 4.25
N ASP A 70 -9.97 -13.20 4.91
CA ASP A 70 -11.28 -12.55 4.90
C ASP A 70 -11.21 -11.31 4.01
N TRP A 71 -12.37 -10.85 3.53
CA TRP A 71 -12.40 -9.66 2.69
C TRP A 71 -11.95 -8.43 3.48
N ARG A 72 -10.91 -7.75 3.00
CA ARG A 72 -10.36 -6.51 3.58
C ARG A 72 -10.70 -5.31 2.73
N VAL A 73 -11.19 -4.24 3.35
CA VAL A 73 -11.22 -2.92 2.74
C VAL A 73 -9.90 -2.23 3.09
N VAL A 74 -9.17 -1.81 2.07
CA VAL A 74 -7.89 -1.13 2.24
C VAL A 74 -7.99 0.21 1.53
N THR A 75 -7.74 1.28 2.26
CA THR A 75 -7.95 2.66 1.79
C THR A 75 -6.68 3.47 1.99
N ILE A 76 -6.27 4.16 0.94
CA ILE A 76 -5.33 5.27 1.01
C ILE A 76 -6.16 6.55 0.91
N GLU A 77 -6.10 7.39 1.93
CA GLU A 77 -6.58 8.77 1.82
C GLU A 77 -5.37 9.66 1.58
N TRP A 78 -5.36 10.37 0.46
CA TRP A 78 -4.29 11.30 0.10
C TRP A 78 -4.91 12.66 -0.23
N THR A 79 -4.48 13.65 0.52
CA THR A 79 -4.82 15.07 0.34
C THR A 79 -3.52 15.88 0.29
N PRO A 80 -3.57 17.20 0.01
CA PRO A 80 -2.35 18.02 0.05
C PRO A 80 -1.64 18.05 1.41
N ASN A 81 -2.31 17.69 2.51
CA ASN A 81 -1.78 17.86 3.86
C ASN A 81 -1.59 16.54 4.62
N VAL A 82 -2.18 15.44 4.16
CA VAL A 82 -2.15 14.18 4.91
C VAL A 82 -2.21 12.97 3.98
N VAL A 83 -1.44 11.94 4.33
CA VAL A 83 -1.59 10.56 3.86
C VAL A 83 -2.07 9.72 5.04
N ARG A 84 -3.20 9.02 4.87
CA ARG A 84 -3.73 8.07 5.84
C ARG A 84 -3.90 6.68 5.23
N PHE A 85 -3.55 5.67 6.01
CA PHE A 85 -3.76 4.26 5.70
C PHE A 85 -4.85 3.69 6.59
N LEU A 86 -5.91 3.14 5.99
CA LEU A 86 -7.01 2.54 6.73
C LEU A 86 -7.23 1.08 6.30
N LEU A 87 -7.20 0.17 7.26
CA LEU A 87 -7.55 -1.24 7.09
C LEU A 87 -8.88 -1.49 7.82
N ASP A 88 -9.92 -1.86 7.09
CA ASP A 88 -11.27 -2.09 7.65
C ASP A 88 -11.71 -0.93 8.58
N ASP A 89 -11.57 0.31 8.09
CA ASP A 89 -11.85 1.59 8.77
C ASP A 89 -10.96 1.93 9.98
N LYS A 90 -9.99 1.07 10.33
CA LYS A 90 -8.97 1.36 11.34
C LYS A 90 -7.79 2.11 10.71
N VAL A 91 -7.53 3.32 11.19
CA VAL A 91 -6.33 4.09 10.81
C VAL A 91 -5.08 3.39 11.34
N LEU A 92 -4.15 3.02 10.45
CA LEU A 92 -2.84 2.45 10.76
C LEU A 92 -1.70 3.45 10.55
N LEU A 93 -1.93 4.50 9.76
CA LEU A 93 -0.99 5.61 9.58
C LEU A 93 -1.78 6.89 9.38
N GLU A 94 -1.30 7.97 9.98
CA GLU A 94 -1.65 9.35 9.66
C GLU A 94 -0.37 10.16 9.63
N GLU A 95 0.07 10.52 8.42
CA GLU A 95 1.33 11.23 8.19
C GLU A 95 1.04 12.59 7.53
N THR A 96 1.73 13.62 8.01
CA THR A 96 1.61 15.00 7.50
C THR A 96 2.91 15.52 6.89
N TYR A 97 3.98 14.71 6.93
CA TYR A 97 5.27 15.01 6.34
C TYR A 97 5.50 14.31 4.99
N GLY A 98 6.26 14.97 4.12
CA GLY A 98 6.69 14.38 2.85
C GLY A 98 5.52 13.98 1.93
N ILE A 99 4.45 14.77 1.92
CA ILE A 99 3.23 14.47 1.16
C ILE A 99 3.48 14.70 -0.34
N PRO A 100 3.28 13.70 -1.21
CA PRO A 100 3.36 13.88 -2.65
C PRO A 100 2.41 14.98 -3.14
N SER A 101 2.89 15.78 -4.08
CA SER A 101 2.14 16.89 -4.69
C SER A 101 2.11 16.84 -6.22
N THR A 102 2.68 15.78 -6.82
CA THR A 102 2.65 15.51 -8.26
C THR A 102 1.65 14.39 -8.57
N PRO A 103 1.18 14.26 -9.83
CA PRO A 103 0.31 13.16 -10.23
C PRO A 103 0.92 11.78 -9.95
N MET A 104 0.11 10.89 -9.39
CA MET A 104 0.50 9.51 -9.09
C MET A 104 -0.41 8.54 -9.86
N ARG A 105 0.15 7.44 -10.37
CA ARG A 105 -0.63 6.32 -10.90
C ARG A 105 -0.93 5.33 -9.79
N TRP A 106 -2.12 4.74 -9.81
CA TRP A 106 -2.42 3.57 -8.99
C TRP A 106 -1.95 2.29 -9.68
N GLN A 107 -1.25 1.43 -8.94
CA GLN A 107 -0.72 0.17 -9.43
C GLN A 107 -0.95 -0.94 -8.41
N LEU A 108 -1.35 -2.12 -8.89
CA LEU A 108 -1.37 -3.36 -8.11
C LEU A 108 -0.21 -4.24 -8.56
N GLN A 109 0.72 -4.51 -7.65
CA GLN A 109 1.81 -5.45 -7.85
C GLN A 109 1.59 -6.71 -7.03
N LEU A 110 1.73 -7.86 -7.69
CA LEU A 110 1.82 -9.17 -7.08
C LEU A 110 3.10 -9.81 -7.59
N GLU A 111 4.02 -10.09 -6.68
CA GLU A 111 5.37 -10.53 -7.03
C GLU A 111 5.79 -11.78 -6.27
N SER A 112 6.71 -12.53 -6.86
CA SER A 112 7.39 -13.62 -6.14
C SER A 112 8.35 -13.02 -5.12
N SER A 113 8.31 -13.53 -3.90
CA SER A 113 9.29 -13.22 -2.88
C SER A 113 10.58 -14.02 -3.07
N LEU A 114 11.63 -13.68 -2.33
CA LEU A 114 12.86 -14.48 -2.24
C LEU A 114 12.68 -15.82 -1.49
N TYR A 115 11.51 -16.06 -0.88
CA TYR A 115 11.20 -17.28 -0.14
C TYR A 115 10.46 -18.29 -1.02
N PRO A 116 10.66 -19.60 -0.81
CA PRO A 116 9.99 -20.62 -1.59
C PRO A 116 8.48 -20.54 -1.44
N ALA A 117 7.78 -20.63 -2.58
CA ALA A 117 6.34 -20.82 -2.60
C ALA A 117 6.00 -22.28 -2.25
N ILE A 118 5.10 -22.47 -1.28
CA ILE A 118 4.50 -23.77 -0.97
C ILE A 118 3.04 -23.68 -1.32
N GLY A 119 2.64 -24.38 -2.37
CA GLY A 119 1.31 -24.25 -2.96
C GLY A 119 1.15 -22.94 -3.74
N GLY A 120 0.01 -22.83 -4.41
CA GLY A 120 -0.44 -21.61 -5.07
C GLY A 120 -1.87 -21.30 -4.65
N GLY A 121 -2.36 -20.13 -5.03
CA GLY A 121 -3.73 -19.75 -4.75
C GLY A 121 -4.13 -18.55 -5.60
N ASN A 122 -5.27 -17.97 -5.24
CA ASN A 122 -5.80 -16.80 -5.94
C ASN A 122 -5.78 -15.59 -5.01
N PHE A 123 -5.45 -14.44 -5.59
CA PHE A 123 -5.73 -13.13 -5.02
C PHE A 123 -6.98 -12.58 -5.70
N TYR A 124 -7.99 -12.24 -4.92
CA TYR A 124 -9.26 -11.74 -5.39
C TYR A 124 -9.37 -10.24 -5.11
N VAL A 125 -9.81 -9.51 -6.13
CA VAL A 125 -10.24 -8.12 -6.02
C VAL A 125 -11.71 -8.09 -6.39
N ASP A 126 -12.56 -7.62 -5.48
CA ASP A 126 -13.99 -7.44 -5.76
C ASP A 126 -14.24 -6.11 -6.48
N TRP A 127 -13.65 -5.04 -5.95
CA TRP A 127 -13.77 -3.70 -6.50
C TRP A 127 -12.59 -2.83 -6.09
N VAL A 128 -12.35 -1.80 -6.90
CA VAL A 128 -11.47 -0.66 -6.65
C VAL A 128 -12.28 0.60 -6.95
N THR A 129 -12.18 1.60 -6.07
CA THR A 129 -12.77 2.92 -6.28
C THR A 129 -11.69 3.97 -6.09
N VAL A 130 -11.79 5.06 -6.87
CA VAL A 130 -10.90 6.22 -6.77
C VAL A 130 -11.80 7.45 -6.72
N HIS A 131 -11.56 8.29 -5.73
CA HIS A 131 -12.31 9.53 -5.52
C HIS A 131 -11.33 10.70 -5.58
N ALA A 132 -11.75 11.79 -6.21
CA ALA A 132 -10.99 13.03 -6.18
C ALA A 132 -11.25 13.76 -4.87
N TRP A 133 -10.21 14.33 -4.27
CA TRP A 133 -10.36 15.27 -3.16
C TRP A 133 -11.07 16.54 -3.67
N ASP A 134 -12.09 16.99 -2.95
CA ASP A 134 -12.96 18.10 -3.35
C ASP A 134 -12.60 19.44 -2.66
N GLY A 135 -11.59 19.44 -1.80
CA GLY A 135 -11.16 20.63 -1.07
C GLY A 135 -11.70 20.75 0.36
N ALA A 136 -12.61 19.87 0.76
CA ALA A 136 -13.22 19.86 2.10
C ALA A 136 -12.50 18.91 3.08
#